data_AF-A0A090QBG8-F1
#
_entry.id   AF-A0A090QBG8-F1
#
_cell.length_a   1.000
_cell.length_b   1.000
_cell.length_c   1.000
_cell.angle_alpha   90.00
_cell.angle_beta   90.00
_cell.angle_gamma   90.00
#
_symmetry.space_group_name_H-M   'P 1'
#
loop_
_entity.id
_entity.type
_entity.pdbx_description
1 polymer ?
#
loop_
_entity_poly.entity_id
_entity_poly.type
_entity_poly.pdbx_seq_one_letter_code
_entity_poly.pdbx_strand_id
1 'polypeptide(L)'
;MATVTALAVLIKLEISGYALILLMMITAINLLYVLPIWKGHGLRYSPFFKLFSVSIVWAILIIAIPQFLYYETIPAAHLINDYKLSFLPSHYIELHTLKIFILVIALCIPFEIRDLKYDEEELQTLPQVLGVQVSKYIGLCLCVLYLLLLFFQNFEIEDIQYREIIMVTITGAAIWFSGKFKSDYYASFFVEAIPLLWLIIFWAI
;
A
#
# COMPACT_ATOMS: atom_id res chain seq x y z
N MET A 1 -2.92 -13.19 -3.74
CA MET A 1 -2.77 -13.19 -2.28
C MET A 1 -3.89 -12.37 -1.60
N ALA A 2 -4.11 -11.10 -1.99
CA ALA A 2 -5.14 -10.22 -1.41
C ALA A 2 -6.59 -10.74 -1.50
N THR A 3 -6.96 -11.45 -2.57
CA THR A 3 -8.30 -12.04 -2.73
C THR A 3 -8.55 -13.23 -1.79
N VAL A 4 -7.53 -14.06 -1.57
CA VAL A 4 -7.61 -15.21 -0.66
C VAL A 4 -7.68 -14.72 0.79
N THR A 5 -6.92 -13.69 1.15
CA THR A 5 -7.00 -13.06 2.48
C THR A 5 -8.35 -12.37 2.69
N ALA A 6 -8.88 -11.66 1.69
CA ALA A 6 -10.21 -11.04 1.76
C ALA A 6 -11.34 -12.08 1.90
N LEU A 7 -11.27 -13.19 1.14
CA LEU A 7 -12.25 -14.28 1.23
C LEU A 7 -12.15 -15.05 2.56
N ALA A 8 -10.93 -15.29 3.06
CA ALA A 8 -10.71 -15.94 4.36
C ALA A 8 -11.22 -15.09 5.53
N VAL A 9 -11.10 -13.76 5.43
CA VAL A 9 -11.68 -12.80 6.39
C VAL A 9 -13.21 -12.87 6.34
N LEU A 10 -13.81 -12.93 5.15
CA LEU A 10 -15.27 -12.98 4.94
C LEU A 10 -15.93 -14.25 5.52
N ILE A 11 -15.21 -15.36 5.62
CA ILE A 11 -15.73 -16.65 6.11
C ILE A 11 -15.70 -16.76 7.65
N LYS A 12 -14.91 -15.94 8.36
CA LYS A 12 -14.58 -16.18 9.79
C LYS A 12 -14.96 -15.08 10.78
N LEU A 13 -15.43 -13.91 10.35
CA LEU A 13 -15.67 -12.78 11.25
C LEU A 13 -17.11 -12.27 11.13
N GLU A 14 -17.71 -11.87 12.27
CA GLU A 14 -18.91 -11.04 12.30
C GLU A 14 -18.52 -9.62 11.87
N ILE A 15 -18.48 -9.39 10.55
CA ILE A 15 -18.02 -8.15 9.93
C ILE A 15 -19.18 -7.17 9.79
N SER A 16 -18.96 -5.88 10.05
CA SER A 16 -19.96 -4.84 9.80
C SER A 16 -20.36 -4.74 8.31
N GLY A 17 -21.57 -4.22 8.03
CA GLY A 17 -22.02 -4.00 6.65
C GLY A 17 -21.09 -3.10 5.83
N TYR A 18 -20.46 -2.10 6.45
CA TYR A 18 -19.51 -1.21 5.79
C TYR A 18 -18.23 -1.92 5.36
N ALA A 19 -17.66 -2.76 6.23
CA ALA A 19 -16.47 -3.53 5.88
C ALA A 19 -16.77 -4.58 4.78
N LEU A 20 -17.99 -5.14 4.73
CA LEU A 20 -18.43 -6.00 3.63
C LEU A 20 -18.45 -5.26 2.28
N ILE A 21 -18.96 -4.02 2.24
CA ILE A 21 -18.98 -3.20 1.01
C ILE A 21 -17.55 -2.93 0.51
N LEU A 22 -16.62 -2.60 1.41
CA LEU A 22 -15.21 -2.40 1.04
C LEU A 22 -14.55 -3.68 0.52
N LEU A 23 -14.85 -4.83 1.12
CA LEU A 23 -14.37 -6.14 0.65
C LEU A 23 -14.92 -6.49 -0.74
N MET A 24 -16.19 -6.19 -1.01
CA MET A 24 -16.76 -6.34 -2.35
C MET A 24 -16.07 -5.43 -3.36
N MET A 25 -15.78 -4.18 -3.00
CA MET A 25 -15.04 -3.25 -3.86
C MET A 25 -13.63 -3.75 -4.17
N ILE A 26 -12.89 -4.23 -3.17
CA ILE A 26 -11.56 -4.84 -3.35
C ILE A 26 -11.63 -6.06 -4.26
N THR A 27 -12.66 -6.90 -4.09
CA THR A 27 -12.86 -8.09 -4.92
C THR A 27 -13.12 -7.69 -6.36
N ALA A 28 -13.98 -6.68 -6.61
CA ALA A 28 -14.24 -6.15 -7.94
C ALA A 28 -12.97 -5.59 -8.60
N ILE A 29 -12.18 -4.78 -7.88
CA ILE A 29 -10.91 -4.24 -8.41
C ILE A 29 -9.95 -5.37 -8.78
N ASN A 30 -9.82 -6.41 -7.94
CA ASN A 30 -8.98 -7.57 -8.24
C ASN A 30 -9.47 -8.38 -9.44
N LEU A 31 -10.78 -8.51 -9.63
CA LEU A 31 -11.35 -9.13 -10.81
C LEU A 31 -11.02 -8.33 -12.08
N LEU A 32 -11.20 -7.00 -12.05
CA LEU A 32 -10.82 -6.13 -13.17
C LEU A 32 -9.30 -6.17 -13.45
N TYR A 33 -8.48 -6.37 -12.43
CA TYR A 33 -7.03 -6.51 -12.55
C TYR A 33 -6.62 -7.74 -13.37
N VAL A 34 -7.29 -8.88 -13.17
CA VAL A 34 -6.93 -10.17 -13.78
C VAL A 34 -7.74 -10.47 -15.05
N LEU A 35 -9.05 -10.22 -15.04
CA LEU A 35 -9.94 -10.67 -16.11
C LEU A 35 -9.71 -9.88 -17.40
N PRO A 36 -9.78 -10.54 -18.58
CA PRO A 36 -9.50 -9.95 -19.88
C PRO A 36 -10.67 -9.07 -20.39
N ILE A 37 -11.03 -8.04 -19.64
CA ILE A 37 -12.22 -7.21 -19.90
C ILE A 37 -11.91 -6.14 -20.97
N TRP A 38 -10.66 -5.71 -21.11
CA TRP A 38 -10.27 -4.65 -22.04
C TRP A 38 -9.32 -5.18 -23.12
N LYS A 39 -9.82 -5.29 -24.36
CA LYS A 39 -9.04 -5.78 -25.52
C LYS A 39 -8.40 -7.17 -25.33
N GLY A 40 -9.04 -8.05 -24.56
CA GLY A 40 -8.50 -9.38 -24.26
C GLY A 40 -7.42 -9.41 -23.18
N HIS A 41 -7.09 -8.26 -22.57
CA HIS A 41 -6.14 -8.14 -21.47
C HIS A 41 -6.82 -7.59 -20.21
N GLY A 42 -6.30 -7.96 -19.05
CA GLY A 42 -6.69 -7.35 -17.76
C GLY A 42 -5.97 -6.02 -17.52
N LEU A 43 -6.41 -5.25 -16.51
CA LEU A 43 -5.78 -3.96 -16.18
C LEU A 43 -4.28 -4.08 -15.82
N ARG A 44 -3.81 -5.29 -15.48
CA ARG A 44 -2.40 -5.56 -15.21
C ARG A 44 -1.44 -5.30 -16.39
N TYR A 45 -1.95 -5.28 -17.63
CA TYR A 45 -1.15 -5.06 -18.86
C TYR A 45 -0.90 -3.57 -19.15
N SER A 46 -1.11 -2.71 -18.16
CA SER A 46 -0.77 -1.29 -18.23
C SER A 46 0.05 -0.91 -17.00
N PRO A 47 1.17 -0.18 -17.15
CA PRO A 47 2.06 0.16 -16.04
C PRO A 47 1.32 0.96 -14.97
N PHE A 48 0.51 1.93 -15.41
CA PHE A 48 -0.23 2.82 -14.53
C PHE A 48 -1.31 2.06 -13.76
N PHE A 49 -2.19 1.33 -14.46
CA PHE A 49 -3.30 0.64 -13.80
C PHE A 49 -2.81 -0.52 -12.93
N LYS A 50 -1.71 -1.18 -13.29
CA LYS A 50 -1.10 -2.22 -12.45
C LYS A 50 -0.72 -1.68 -11.08
N LEU A 51 0.10 -0.62 -11.02
CA LEU A 51 0.53 -0.02 -9.76
C LEU A 51 -0.62 0.63 -9.00
N PHE A 52 -1.54 1.31 -9.71
CA PHE A 52 -2.69 1.97 -9.11
C PHE A 52 -3.62 0.96 -8.42
N SER A 53 -4.00 -0.12 -9.12
CA SER A 53 -4.90 -1.15 -8.57
C SER A 53 -4.32 -1.85 -7.35
N VAL A 54 -3.03 -2.22 -7.39
CA VAL A 54 -2.36 -2.84 -6.23
C VAL A 54 -2.38 -1.89 -5.03
N SER A 55 -2.02 -0.62 -5.26
CA SER A 55 -1.86 0.34 -4.17
C SER A 55 -3.16 0.75 -3.52
N ILE A 56 -4.24 0.90 -4.29
CA ILE A 56 -5.56 1.22 -3.72
C ILE A 56 -6.15 0.06 -2.93
N VAL A 57 -5.97 -1.18 -3.41
CA VAL A 57 -6.39 -2.39 -2.68
C VAL A 57 -5.69 -2.46 -1.32
N TRP A 58 -4.38 -2.22 -1.28
CA TRP A 58 -3.62 -2.20 -0.04
C TRP A 58 -4.01 -1.05 0.89
N ALA A 59 -4.23 0.16 0.37
CA ALA A 59 -4.66 1.29 1.18
C ALA A 59 -6.02 1.03 1.86
N ILE A 60 -6.97 0.45 1.13
CA ILE A 60 -8.28 0.07 1.69
C ILE A 60 -8.13 -1.06 2.71
N LEU A 61 -7.30 -2.08 2.43
CA LEU A 61 -7.08 -3.21 3.35
C LEU A 61 -6.41 -2.78 4.66
N ILE A 62 -5.43 -1.88 4.60
CA ILE A 62 -4.63 -1.48 5.78
C ILE A 62 -5.35 -0.42 6.61
N ILE A 63 -6.02 0.55 5.98
CA ILE A 63 -6.62 1.68 6.70
C ILE A 63 -8.14 1.55 6.81
N ALA A 64 -8.83 1.40 5.67
CA ALA A 64 -10.29 1.50 5.66
C ALA A 64 -10.96 0.29 6.33
N ILE A 65 -10.53 -0.95 6.05
CA ILE A 65 -11.18 -2.14 6.63
C ILE A 65 -11.08 -2.18 8.17
N PRO A 66 -9.91 -1.99 8.81
CA PRO A 66 -9.81 -2.03 10.27
C PRO A 66 -10.69 -1.00 10.98
N GLN A 67 -10.94 0.17 10.38
CA GLN A 67 -11.84 1.17 10.93
C GLN A 67 -13.27 0.66 11.05
N PHE A 68 -13.74 -0.09 10.05
CA PHE A 68 -15.12 -0.57 10.02
C PHE A 68 -15.27 -2.00 10.55
N LEU A 69 -14.19 -2.66 10.99
CA LEU A 69 -14.22 -4.08 11.34
C LEU A 69 -15.08 -4.40 12.58
N TYR A 70 -15.08 -3.53 13.60
CA TYR A 70 -15.77 -3.76 14.89
C TYR A 70 -16.84 -2.70 15.24
N TYR A 71 -17.21 -1.87 14.27
CA TYR A 71 -18.09 -0.72 14.52
C TYR A 71 -19.48 -1.11 15.07
N GLU A 72 -19.96 -2.32 14.78
CA GLU A 72 -21.30 -2.77 15.19
C GLU A 72 -21.32 -3.80 16.33
N THR A 73 -20.17 -4.39 16.71
CA THR A 73 -20.12 -5.57 17.58
C THR A 73 -19.76 -5.29 19.05
N ILE A 74 -19.34 -4.06 19.39
CA ILE A 74 -18.94 -3.72 20.77
C ILE A 74 -19.79 -2.56 21.33
N PRO A 75 -20.70 -2.82 22.30
CA PRO A 75 -21.41 -1.78 23.07
C PRO A 75 -20.50 -0.92 23.96
N ALA A 76 -19.18 -1.16 23.94
CA ALA A 76 -18.17 -0.53 24.79
C ALA A 76 -17.13 0.26 23.96
N ALA A 77 -17.61 1.17 23.11
CA ALA A 77 -16.79 2.16 22.38
C ALA A 77 -16.01 3.15 23.30
N HIS A 78 -15.85 2.84 24.59
CA HIS A 78 -15.14 3.66 25.57
C HIS A 78 -13.73 3.16 25.92
N LEU A 79 -13.26 2.03 25.37
CA LEU A 79 -11.93 1.47 25.68
C LEU A 79 -10.85 1.77 24.63
N ILE A 80 -11.17 2.53 23.58
CA ILE A 80 -10.19 3.14 22.65
C ILE A 80 -10.41 4.66 22.70
N ASN A 81 -10.23 5.27 23.87
CA ASN A 81 -10.50 6.71 24.06
C ASN A 81 -9.48 7.63 23.40
N ASP A 82 -8.36 7.13 22.86
CA ASP A 82 -7.37 7.94 22.12
C ASP A 82 -7.56 7.92 20.59
N TYR A 83 -8.39 7.00 20.09
CA TYR A 83 -8.90 7.03 18.73
C TYR A 83 -10.43 6.97 18.78
N LYS A 84 -11.05 8.08 19.17
CA LYS A 84 -12.47 8.31 18.87
C LYS A 84 -12.64 8.34 17.36
N LEU A 85 -12.86 7.16 16.80
CA LEU A 85 -13.21 6.92 15.42
C LEU A 85 -14.63 7.46 15.20
N SER A 86 -14.72 8.77 14.98
CA SER A 86 -15.93 9.41 14.52
C SER A 86 -16.08 9.14 13.02
N PHE A 87 -17.27 8.71 12.63
CA PHE A 87 -17.70 8.51 11.22
C PHE A 87 -17.78 9.82 10.41
N LEU A 88 -17.20 10.90 10.92
CA LEU A 88 -17.00 12.13 10.19
C LEU A 88 -15.81 11.93 9.25
N PRO A 89 -15.81 12.49 8.02
CA PRO A 89 -14.61 12.58 7.20
C PRO A 89 -13.58 13.42 7.97
N SER A 90 -12.80 12.74 8.81
CA SER A 90 -11.66 13.37 9.45
C SER A 90 -10.61 13.44 8.36
N HIS A 91 -10.16 14.65 8.02
CA HIS A 91 -9.08 14.87 7.06
C HIS A 91 -7.85 13.98 7.35
N TYR A 92 -7.68 13.57 8.61
CA TYR A 92 -6.69 12.58 9.02
C TYR A 92 -6.82 11.23 8.30
N ILE A 93 -8.01 10.61 8.24
CA ILE A 93 -8.19 9.29 7.61
C ILE A 93 -7.91 9.35 6.11
N GLU A 94 -8.41 10.39 5.44
CA GLU A 94 -8.18 10.62 4.01
C GLU A 94 -6.68 10.79 3.72
N LEU A 95 -6.00 11.59 4.53
CA LEU A 95 -4.57 11.84 4.40
C LEU A 95 -3.73 10.59 4.70
N HIS A 96 -4.06 9.82 5.74
CA HIS A 96 -3.39 8.55 6.04
C HIS A 96 -3.59 7.53 4.91
N THR A 97 -4.80 7.44 4.36
CA THR A 97 -5.09 6.56 3.22
C THR A 97 -4.26 6.97 1.99
N LEU A 98 -4.19 8.27 1.70
CA LEU A 98 -3.37 8.80 0.61
C LEU A 98 -1.87 8.51 0.82
N LYS A 99 -1.36 8.69 2.04
CA LYS A 99 0.03 8.38 2.40
C LYS A 99 0.35 6.90 2.19
N ILE A 100 -0.49 5.99 2.68
CA ILE A 100 -0.30 4.55 2.46
C ILE A 100 -0.38 4.21 0.98
N PHE A 101 -1.33 4.77 0.23
CA PHE A 101 -1.42 4.58 -1.21
C PHE A 101 -0.11 4.97 -1.92
N ILE A 102 0.43 6.16 -1.63
CA ILE A 102 1.70 6.63 -2.20
C ILE A 102 2.87 5.72 -1.81
N LEU A 103 2.94 5.32 -0.54
CA LEU A 103 4.01 4.47 -0.02
C LEU A 103 3.98 3.08 -0.66
N VAL A 104 2.79 2.50 -0.88
CA VAL A 104 2.66 1.20 -1.55
C VAL A 104 3.14 1.28 -3.00
N ILE A 105 2.81 2.34 -3.75
CA ILE A 105 3.35 2.53 -5.10
C ILE A 105 4.88 2.55 -5.06
N ALA A 106 5.46 3.33 -4.14
CA ALA A 106 6.91 3.43 -3.99
C ALA A 106 7.55 2.06 -3.67
N LEU A 107 6.94 1.29 -2.77
CA LEU A 107 7.38 -0.06 -2.40
C LEU A 107 7.26 -1.07 -3.55
N CYS A 108 6.36 -0.86 -4.51
CA CYS A 108 6.25 -1.71 -5.69
C CYS A 108 7.41 -1.55 -6.68
N ILE A 109 8.07 -0.38 -6.72
CA ILE A 109 9.12 -0.07 -7.71
C ILE A 109 10.30 -1.07 -7.69
N PRO A 110 10.89 -1.43 -6.53
CA PRO A 110 11.96 -2.44 -6.48
C PRO A 110 11.52 -3.81 -6.99
N PHE A 111 10.26 -4.20 -6.74
CA PHE A 111 9.71 -5.46 -7.24
C PHE A 111 9.55 -5.43 -8.76
N GLU A 112 9.00 -4.36 -9.33
CA GLU A 112 8.91 -4.22 -10.79
C GLU A 112 10.29 -4.25 -11.47
N ILE A 113 11.31 -3.63 -10.86
CA ILE A 113 12.68 -3.66 -11.38
C ILE A 113 13.30 -5.07 -11.30
N ARG A 114 13.00 -5.84 -10.25
CA ARG A 114 13.43 -7.24 -10.14
C ARG A 114 12.73 -8.10 -11.19
N ASP A 115 11.43 -7.94 -11.34
CA ASP A 115 10.60 -8.78 -12.20
C ASP A 115 10.92 -8.62 -13.69
N LEU A 116 11.63 -7.57 -14.10
CA LEU A 116 12.20 -7.42 -15.45
C LEU A 116 13.03 -8.62 -15.97
N LYS A 117 13.50 -9.51 -15.10
CA LYS A 117 14.19 -10.75 -15.51
C LYS A 117 13.24 -11.80 -16.08
N TYR A 118 11.99 -11.80 -15.62
CA TYR A 118 11.01 -12.86 -15.83
C TYR A 118 9.74 -12.38 -16.55
N ASP A 119 9.44 -11.08 -16.45
CA ASP A 119 8.26 -10.47 -17.05
C ASP A 119 8.33 -10.50 -18.58
N GLU A 120 7.23 -10.94 -19.20
CA GLU A 120 6.99 -10.84 -20.63
C GLU A 120 6.95 -9.37 -21.07
N GLU A 121 7.40 -9.08 -22.29
CA GLU A 121 7.43 -7.71 -22.83
C GLU A 121 6.03 -7.08 -22.97
N GLU A 122 5.00 -7.92 -23.14
CA GLU A 122 3.60 -7.49 -23.26
C GLU A 122 3.03 -6.93 -21.95
N LEU A 123 3.66 -7.18 -20.80
CA LEU A 123 3.15 -6.72 -19.50
C LEU A 123 3.23 -5.20 -19.34
N GLN A 124 4.12 -4.53 -20.10
CA GLN A 124 4.32 -3.10 -20.11
C GLN A 124 4.53 -2.50 -18.71
N THR A 125 5.35 -3.13 -17.86
CA THR A 125 5.65 -2.60 -16.52
C THR A 125 6.32 -1.24 -16.57
N LEU A 126 6.28 -0.47 -15.47
CA LEU A 126 6.87 0.86 -15.44
C LEU A 126 8.35 0.87 -15.89
N PRO A 127 9.22 -0.05 -15.43
CA PRO A 127 10.59 -0.09 -15.91
C PRO A 127 10.77 -0.69 -17.32
N GLN A 128 9.80 -1.44 -17.86
CA GLN A 128 9.81 -1.84 -19.28
C GLN A 128 9.51 -0.64 -20.19
N VAL A 129 8.55 0.20 -19.82
CA VAL A 129 8.10 1.34 -20.64
C VAL A 129 9.01 2.55 -20.52
N LEU A 130 9.45 2.90 -19.30
CA LEU A 130 10.23 4.12 -19.03
C LEU A 130 11.71 3.86 -18.72
N GLY A 131 12.09 2.59 -18.54
CA GLY A 131 13.42 2.20 -18.11
C GLY A 131 13.62 2.27 -16.60
N VAL A 132 14.55 1.45 -16.10
CA VAL A 132 14.86 1.28 -14.68
C VAL A 132 15.14 2.61 -13.97
N GLN A 133 15.93 3.50 -14.59
CA GLN A 133 16.37 4.73 -13.95
C GLN A 133 15.20 5.70 -13.72
N VAL A 134 14.29 5.82 -14.70
CA VAL A 134 13.11 6.68 -14.58
C VAL A 134 12.16 6.12 -13.54
N SER A 135 11.95 4.79 -13.50
CA SER A 135 11.13 4.16 -12.46
C SER A 135 11.66 4.42 -11.05
N LYS A 136 12.99 4.41 -10.85
CA LYS A 136 13.59 4.79 -9.57
C LYS A 136 13.30 6.25 -9.21
N TYR A 137 13.44 7.18 -10.14
CA TYR A 137 13.13 8.59 -9.88
C TYR A 137 11.66 8.81 -9.55
N ILE A 138 10.74 8.09 -10.22
CA ILE A 138 9.31 8.12 -9.88
C ILE A 138 9.11 7.64 -8.44
N GLY A 139 9.70 6.51 -8.06
CA GLY A 139 9.63 5.99 -6.69
C GLY A 139 10.18 6.96 -5.64
N LEU A 140 11.33 7.59 -5.91
CA LEU A 140 11.92 8.59 -5.02
C LEU A 140 11.08 9.87 -4.93
N CYS A 141 10.48 10.31 -6.04
CA CYS A 141 9.56 11.44 -6.05
C CYS A 141 8.33 11.16 -5.18
N LEU A 142 7.80 9.93 -5.21
CA LEU A 142 6.71 9.50 -4.33
C LEU A 142 7.12 9.49 -2.86
N CYS A 143 8.36 9.09 -2.52
CA CYS A 143 8.89 9.21 -1.17
C CYS A 143 8.95 10.68 -0.72
N VAL A 144 9.41 11.60 -1.58
CA VAL A 144 9.42 13.04 -1.27
C VAL A 144 8.00 13.57 -1.08
N LEU A 145 7.06 13.18 -1.94
CA LEU A 145 5.66 13.56 -1.81
C LEU A 145 5.06 13.09 -0.49
N TYR A 146 5.36 11.85 -0.07
CA TYR A 146 4.94 11.34 1.24
C TYR A 146 5.46 12.23 2.38
N LEU A 147 6.74 12.60 2.36
CA LEU A 147 7.33 13.47 3.39
C LEU A 147 6.71 14.87 3.40
N LEU A 148 6.35 15.41 2.23
CA LEU A 148 5.61 16.67 2.15
C LEU A 148 4.23 16.55 2.79
N LEU A 149 3.49 15.48 2.48
CA LEU A 149 2.18 15.24 3.11
C LEU A 149 2.30 15.08 4.63
N LEU A 150 3.35 14.41 5.12
CA LEU A 150 3.66 14.31 6.54
C LEU A 150 3.93 15.68 7.17
N PHE A 151 4.70 16.54 6.50
CA PHE A 151 5.00 17.89 6.97
C PHE A 151 3.75 18.77 7.09
N PHE A 152 2.82 18.67 6.13
CA PHE A 152 1.58 19.46 6.13
C PHE A 152 0.50 18.95 7.11
N GLN A 153 0.68 17.79 7.74
CA GLN A 153 -0.30 17.16 8.65
C GLN A 153 -0.42 17.85 10.05
N ASN A 154 0.23 19.00 10.26
CA ASN A 154 0.37 19.75 11.52
C ASN A 154 1.31 19.13 12.58
N PHE A 155 2.19 19.99 13.09
CA PHE A 155 3.26 19.77 14.07
C PHE A 155 2.76 19.84 15.54
N GLU A 156 1.70 19.13 15.90
CA GLU A 156 1.51 18.78 17.32
C GLU A 156 2.35 17.53 17.61
N ILE A 157 3.65 17.81 17.71
CA ILE A 157 4.78 16.93 17.98
C ILE A 157 4.57 16.38 19.40
N GLU A 158 4.57 15.06 19.60
CA GLU A 158 5.69 14.56 20.41
C GLU A 158 6.24 13.18 20.05
N ASP A 159 5.57 12.29 19.29
CA ASP A 159 6.17 10.94 19.12
C ASP A 159 5.94 10.17 17.81
N ILE A 160 5.19 10.68 16.83
CA ILE A 160 4.70 9.82 15.72
C ILE A 160 5.46 9.98 14.40
N GLN A 161 6.21 11.06 14.19
CA GLN A 161 6.76 11.38 12.86
C GLN A 161 8.13 10.75 12.55
N TYR A 162 8.99 10.55 13.55
CA TYR A 162 10.34 10.02 13.32
C TYR A 162 10.31 8.61 12.71
N ARG A 163 9.36 7.78 13.14
CA ARG A 163 9.14 6.43 12.62
C ARG A 163 8.85 6.45 11.12
N GLU A 164 7.91 7.30 10.69
CA GLU A 164 7.55 7.43 9.29
C GLU A 164 8.71 7.94 8.43
N ILE A 165 9.46 8.94 8.92
CA ILE A 165 10.64 9.48 8.21
C ILE A 165 11.70 8.39 8.01
N ILE A 166 12.00 7.61 9.06
CA ILE A 166 12.95 6.49 8.97
C ILE A 166 12.46 5.48 7.93
N MET A 167 11.19 5.11 7.97
CA MET A 167 10.62 4.12 7.05
C MET A 167 10.62 4.57 5.58
N VAL A 168 10.27 5.83 5.32
CA VAL A 168 10.32 6.39 3.97
C VAL A 168 11.76 6.48 3.48
N THR A 169 12.71 6.80 4.37
CA THR A 169 14.13 6.84 4.04
C THR A 169 14.67 5.46 3.67
N ILE A 170 14.32 4.42 4.45
CA ILE A 170 14.67 3.02 4.14
C ILE A 170 14.06 2.60 2.81
N THR A 171 12.80 2.96 2.56
CA THR A 171 12.12 2.70 1.27
C THR A 171 12.83 3.39 0.11
N GLY A 172 13.20 4.67 0.26
CA GLY A 172 13.96 5.41 -0.74
C GLY A 172 15.32 4.79 -1.04
N ALA A 173 16.05 4.37 0.00
CA ALA A 173 17.30 3.64 -0.15
C ALA A 173 17.09 2.30 -0.88
N ALA A 174 16.03 1.57 -0.53
CA ALA A 174 15.66 0.31 -1.17
C ALA A 174 15.38 0.49 -2.67
N ILE A 175 14.72 1.57 -3.06
CA ILE A 175 14.49 1.96 -4.46
C ILE A 175 15.80 2.31 -5.16
N TRP A 176 16.63 3.17 -4.55
CA TRP A 176 17.89 3.59 -5.15
C TRP A 176 18.82 2.42 -5.45
N PHE A 177 18.97 1.51 -4.50
CA PHE A 177 19.83 0.34 -4.63
C PHE A 177 19.17 -0.84 -5.34
N SER A 178 17.91 -0.74 -5.79
CA SER A 178 17.29 -1.77 -6.63
C SER A 178 17.99 -1.88 -7.99
N GLY A 179 17.93 -3.05 -8.64
CA GLY A 179 18.52 -3.22 -9.96
C GLY A 179 18.16 -4.54 -10.59
N LYS A 180 18.08 -4.57 -11.93
CA LYS A 180 17.67 -5.75 -12.70
C LYS A 180 18.55 -6.98 -12.41
N PHE A 181 19.85 -6.80 -12.16
CA PHE A 181 20.80 -7.89 -11.92
C PHE A 181 21.10 -8.15 -10.44
N LYS A 182 20.35 -7.54 -9.51
CA LYS A 182 20.50 -7.85 -8.08
C LYS A 182 19.98 -9.26 -7.77
N SER A 183 20.46 -9.85 -6.69
CA SER A 183 19.96 -11.14 -6.21
C SER A 183 18.46 -11.03 -5.92
N ASP A 184 17.72 -12.13 -6.14
CA ASP A 184 16.28 -12.13 -5.91
C ASP A 184 15.92 -11.87 -4.44
N TYR A 185 16.82 -12.27 -3.53
CA TYR A 185 16.77 -11.94 -2.10
C TYR A 185 16.70 -10.44 -1.80
N TYR A 186 17.23 -9.57 -2.67
CA TYR A 186 17.16 -8.14 -2.41
C TYR A 186 15.72 -7.63 -2.35
N ALA A 187 14.86 -7.97 -3.32
CA ALA A 187 13.47 -7.52 -3.26
C ALA A 187 12.64 -8.45 -2.37
N SER A 188 12.76 -9.76 -2.56
CA SER A 188 11.89 -10.74 -1.87
C SER A 188 12.16 -10.88 -0.38
N PHE A 189 13.36 -10.57 0.11
CA PHE A 189 13.65 -10.58 1.54
C PHE A 189 13.72 -9.17 2.12
N PHE A 190 14.60 -8.31 1.59
CA PHE A 190 14.83 -7.00 2.21
C PHE A 190 13.68 -6.01 1.99
N VAL A 191 13.17 -5.86 0.76
CA VAL A 191 12.09 -4.90 0.48
C VAL A 191 10.77 -5.39 1.09
N GLU A 192 10.48 -6.68 1.02
CA GLU A 192 9.28 -7.27 1.62
C GLU A 192 9.30 -7.24 3.17
N ALA A 193 10.48 -7.16 3.79
CA ALA A 193 10.62 -6.99 5.23
C ALA A 193 10.39 -5.54 5.71
N ILE A 194 10.33 -4.53 4.82
CA ILE A 194 10.15 -3.13 5.21
C ILE A 194 8.89 -2.92 6.08
N PRO A 195 7.70 -3.48 5.75
CA PRO A 195 6.52 -3.37 6.64
C PRO A 195 6.73 -4.01 8.01
N LEU A 196 7.45 -5.13 8.11
CA LEU A 196 7.78 -5.76 9.39
C LEU A 196 8.77 -4.92 10.19
N LEU A 197 9.76 -4.33 9.52
CA LEU A 197 10.69 -3.40 10.15
C LEU A 197 9.95 -2.17 10.68
N TRP A 198 8.94 -1.67 9.97
CA TRP A 198 8.09 -0.59 10.46
C TRP A 198 7.40 -0.97 11.76
N LEU A 199 6.83 -2.18 11.84
CA LEU A 199 6.21 -2.68 13.05
C LEU A 199 7.22 -2.74 14.21
N ILE A 200 8.44 -3.23 13.97
CA ILE A 200 9.49 -3.28 14.99
C ILE A 200 9.84 -1.85 15.46
N ILE A 201 10.02 -0.91 14.54
CA ILE A 201 10.31 0.49 14.86
C ILE A 201 9.16 1.11 15.65
N PHE A 202 7.91 0.78 15.32
CA PHE A 202 6.72 1.23 16.05
C PHE A 202 6.70 0.80 17.51
N TRP A 203 7.23 -0.37 17.84
CA TRP A 203 7.33 -0.85 19.22
C TRP A 203 8.60 -0.40 19.94
N ALA A 204 9.67 -0.05 19.20
CA ALA A 204 10.99 0.22 19.76
C ALA A 204 11.19 1.68 20.18
N ILE A 205 10.57 2.61 19.45
CA ILE A 205 10.58 4.06 19.70
C ILE A 205 9.15 4.57 19.60
#